data_AF-A0A1Q7ELC6-F1
#
_entry.id   AF-A0A1Q7ELC6-F1
#
_cell.length_a   1.000
_cell.length_b   1.000
_cell.length_c   1.000
_cell.angle_alpha   90.00
_cell.angle_beta   90.00
_cell.angle_gamma   90.00
#
_symmetry.space_group_name_H-M   'P 1'
#
loop_
_entity.id
_entity.type
_entity.pdbx_description
1 polymer ?
#
loop_
_entity_poly.entity_id
_entity_poly.type
_entity_poly.pdbx_seq_one_letter_code
_entity_poly.pdbx_strand_id
1 'polypeptide(L)'
;MSKSGSHTIDLEVPPLEVWKVLVAPGRRDWYYRLTPEGDFTPGGHIRWVDVRGEFVEESDVAVVEPPRRLVLRSRFLFAPPFAAAAPHEVTWDLSATGGGSQIRVSWIAEDGVHSLMKSEGGAQLQGLRLAADPTARAELERLPDIGEVEVVDVTPDQLPAYQHFFDKVAFRDFPAWQSCYCMETHRTQSDEEWAVRAAEDNRRDMSDSIEHGRVTALLAFAGGEPVGWCNYGDTTHLHGVMSRFKLQPADHEGIGSVACFVIAAPYRGHGVASKLLQVAIERLRARGLRAVEAYPSRESDDSAQSNYRGPLDMYLRAGFEPYRELERHVVVRKVLA
;
A
#
# COMPACT_ATOMS: atom_id res chain seq x y z
N MET A 1 -4.57 23.59 -17.04
CA MET A 1 -3.71 24.62 -16.41
C MET A 1 -2.79 23.91 -15.43
N SER A 2 -1.51 24.28 -15.36
CA SER A 2 -0.58 23.66 -14.41
C SER A 2 -0.83 24.17 -12.98
N LYS A 3 -0.72 23.28 -12.01
CA LYS A 3 -0.86 23.53 -10.58
C LYS A 3 0.43 23.17 -9.85
N SER A 4 0.71 23.85 -8.74
CA SER A 4 1.86 23.56 -7.90
C SER A 4 1.45 22.99 -6.54
N GLY A 5 2.31 22.16 -5.95
CA GLY A 5 2.15 21.67 -4.58
C GLY A 5 3.49 21.28 -3.96
N SER A 6 3.50 20.98 -2.66
CA SER A 6 4.69 20.46 -1.99
C SER A 6 4.36 19.71 -0.71
N HIS A 7 5.26 18.80 -0.34
CA HIS A 7 5.34 18.18 0.98
C HIS A 7 6.72 18.43 1.59
N THR A 8 6.79 18.43 2.91
CA THR A 8 8.04 18.64 3.65
C THR A 8 8.13 17.68 4.83
N ILE A 9 9.33 17.19 5.11
CA ILE A 9 9.66 16.48 6.36
C ILE A 9 10.99 17.00 6.92
N ASP A 10 11.16 16.87 8.22
CA ASP A 10 12.45 17.06 8.89
C ASP A 10 13.05 15.69 9.21
N LEU A 11 14.36 15.56 9.03
CA LEU A 11 15.15 14.36 9.30
C LEU A 11 16.33 14.71 10.20
N GLU A 12 16.61 13.86 11.18
CA GLU A 12 17.84 13.93 11.99
C GLU A 12 19.05 13.36 11.24
N VAL A 13 19.10 13.59 9.92
CA VAL A 13 20.11 13.06 9.00
C VAL A 13 20.71 14.24 8.22
N PRO A 14 22.04 14.35 8.07
CA PRO A 14 22.66 15.42 7.29
C PRO A 14 22.20 15.42 5.82
N PRO A 15 22.06 16.60 5.18
CA PRO A 15 21.61 16.70 3.78
C PRO A 15 22.42 15.84 2.80
N LEU A 16 23.73 15.70 3.02
CA LEU A 16 24.60 14.90 2.16
C LEU A 16 24.25 13.41 2.18
N GLU A 17 23.85 12.85 3.33
CA GLU A 17 23.47 11.44 3.41
C GLU A 17 22.10 11.19 2.75
N VAL A 18 21.15 12.11 2.92
CA VAL A 18 19.86 12.05 2.21
C VAL A 18 20.07 12.18 0.70
N TRP A 19 20.97 13.07 0.27
CA TRP A 19 21.32 13.24 -1.14
C TRP A 19 21.84 11.94 -1.77
N LYS A 20 22.74 11.22 -1.08
CA LYS A 20 23.27 9.93 -1.57
C LYS A 20 22.15 8.93 -1.83
N VAL A 21 21.11 8.90 -0.99
CA VAL A 21 19.93 8.04 -1.19
C VAL A 21 19.09 8.52 -2.38
N LEU A 22 18.91 9.84 -2.53
CA LEU A 22 18.12 10.45 -3.60
C LEU A 22 18.69 10.16 -5.00
N VAL A 23 20.01 10.08 -5.14
CA VAL A 23 20.69 9.81 -6.42
C VAL A 23 21.35 8.43 -6.51
N ALA A 24 21.06 7.54 -5.56
CA ALA A 24 21.64 6.20 -5.53
C ALA A 24 21.32 5.41 -6.80
N PRO A 25 22.28 4.62 -7.33
CA PRO A 25 22.00 3.62 -8.35
C PRO A 25 21.25 2.43 -7.75
N GLY A 26 20.61 1.64 -8.60
CA GLY A 26 19.92 0.41 -8.19
C GLY A 26 18.50 0.64 -7.64
N ARG A 27 17.86 -0.45 -7.23
CA ARG A 27 16.45 -0.46 -6.85
C ARG A 27 16.17 0.44 -5.64
N ARG A 28 15.15 1.29 -5.75
CA ARG A 28 14.71 2.19 -4.70
C ARG A 28 13.46 1.67 -4.02
N ASP A 29 13.65 0.96 -2.91
CA ASP A 29 12.50 0.44 -2.14
C ASP A 29 11.58 1.57 -1.64
N TRP A 30 12.11 2.78 -1.47
CA TRP A 30 11.37 3.97 -1.06
C TRP A 30 10.60 4.70 -2.19
N TYR A 31 10.96 4.45 -3.45
CA TYR A 31 10.34 5.09 -4.62
C TYR A 31 9.71 4.02 -5.51
N TYR A 32 8.60 3.44 -5.02
CA TYR A 32 7.81 2.40 -5.70
C TYR A 32 8.61 1.17 -6.17
N ARG A 33 9.75 0.87 -5.54
CA ARG A 33 10.69 -0.20 -5.96
C ARG A 33 11.22 -0.01 -7.40
N LEU A 34 11.24 1.22 -7.89
CA LEU A 34 11.77 1.54 -9.21
C LEU A 34 13.29 1.50 -9.22
N THR A 35 13.85 1.05 -10.33
CA THR A 35 15.29 1.10 -10.61
C THR A 35 15.55 2.19 -11.64
N PRO A 36 16.36 3.22 -11.33
CA PRO A 36 16.78 4.20 -12.32
C PRO A 36 17.84 3.60 -13.23
N GLU A 37 17.59 3.63 -14.54
CA GLU A 37 18.55 3.38 -15.61
C GLU A 37 18.95 4.71 -16.26
N GLY A 38 20.17 5.17 -15.99
CA GLY A 38 20.65 6.49 -16.39
C GLY A 38 21.54 7.09 -15.32
N ASP A 39 21.83 8.38 -15.40
CA ASP A 39 22.59 9.10 -14.39
C ASP A 39 21.93 10.42 -13.97
N PHE A 40 22.23 10.85 -12.74
CA PHE A 40 21.79 12.13 -12.19
C PHE A 40 22.82 13.22 -12.49
N THR A 41 23.11 13.43 -13.77
CA THR A 41 24.01 14.49 -14.24
C THR A 41 23.24 15.63 -14.93
N PRO A 42 23.77 16.86 -14.98
CA PRO A 42 23.10 17.96 -15.67
C PRO A 42 22.80 17.61 -17.15
N GLY A 43 21.52 17.61 -17.54
CA GLY A 43 21.08 17.20 -18.88
C GLY A 43 21.00 15.69 -19.11
N GLY A 44 21.20 14.88 -18.06
CA GLY A 44 21.03 13.43 -18.09
C GLY A 44 19.56 13.03 -18.28
N HIS A 45 19.35 11.78 -18.66
CA HIS A 45 18.03 11.17 -18.84
C HIS A 45 17.96 9.87 -18.04
N ILE A 46 16.85 9.65 -17.35
CA ILE A 46 16.63 8.51 -16.46
C ILE A 46 15.38 7.77 -16.91
N ARG A 47 15.53 6.46 -17.09
CA ARG A 47 14.42 5.54 -17.26
C ARG A 47 14.14 4.83 -15.96
N TRP A 48 12.91 4.89 -15.46
CA TRP A 48 12.51 4.21 -14.24
C TRP A 48 11.82 2.91 -14.57
N VAL A 49 12.40 1.81 -14.09
CA VAL A 49 11.99 0.44 -14.40
C VAL A 49 11.41 -0.23 -13.17
N ASP A 50 10.24 -0.84 -13.31
CA ASP A 50 9.55 -1.55 -12.23
C ASP A 50 10.15 -2.95 -11.96
N VAL A 51 9.61 -3.65 -10.96
CA VAL A 51 10.06 -5.00 -10.59
C VAL A 51 9.80 -6.07 -11.66
N ARG A 52 9.00 -5.77 -12.68
CA ARG A 52 8.71 -6.63 -13.83
C ARG A 52 9.58 -6.30 -15.04
N GLY A 53 10.44 -5.28 -14.96
CA GLY A 53 11.24 -4.81 -16.07
C GLY A 53 10.50 -3.83 -16.99
N GLU A 54 9.32 -3.35 -16.59
CA GLU A 54 8.53 -2.39 -17.37
C GLU A 54 9.01 -0.96 -17.12
N PHE A 55 9.11 -0.18 -18.19
CA PHE A 55 9.47 1.23 -18.13
C PHE A 55 8.22 2.07 -17.82
N VAL A 56 8.21 2.70 -16.65
CA VAL A 56 6.99 3.28 -16.05
C VAL A 56 7.07 4.77 -15.77
N GLU A 57 8.26 5.37 -15.87
CA GLU A 57 8.47 6.81 -15.80
C GLU A 57 9.76 7.17 -16.54
N GLU A 58 9.76 8.31 -17.23
CA GLU A 58 10.96 8.97 -17.77
C GLU A 58 11.22 10.29 -17.05
N SER A 59 12.48 10.62 -16.84
CA SER A 59 12.88 11.93 -16.29
C SER A 59 14.09 12.52 -17.00
N ASP A 60 13.96 13.77 -17.43
CA ASP A 60 15.11 14.60 -17.80
C ASP A 60 15.63 15.36 -16.58
N VAL A 61 16.94 15.36 -16.39
CA VAL A 61 17.60 16.00 -15.25
C VAL A 61 17.85 17.47 -15.56
N ALA A 62 16.95 18.34 -15.08
CA ALA A 62 16.97 19.78 -15.36
C ALA A 62 18.00 20.54 -14.49
N VAL A 63 18.11 20.20 -13.21
CA VAL A 63 19.05 20.84 -12.26
C VAL A 63 19.63 19.78 -11.32
N VAL A 64 20.95 19.84 -11.10
CA VAL A 64 21.66 19.02 -10.10
C VAL A 64 22.65 19.90 -9.35
N GLU A 65 22.37 20.18 -8.07
CA GLU A 65 23.23 20.96 -7.20
C GLU A 65 23.45 20.22 -5.87
N PRO A 66 24.40 19.28 -5.78
CA PRO A 66 24.60 18.49 -4.58
C PRO A 66 25.05 19.33 -3.36
N PRO A 67 24.58 19.03 -2.13
CA PRO A 67 23.46 18.15 -1.80
C PRO A 67 22.11 18.90 -1.73
N ARG A 68 22.00 20.10 -2.32
CA ARG A 68 20.92 21.08 -2.06
C ARG A 68 19.67 20.92 -2.92
N ARG A 69 19.82 20.61 -4.22
CA ARG A 69 18.68 20.67 -5.15
C ARG A 69 18.79 19.68 -6.31
N LEU A 70 17.70 18.96 -6.58
CA LEU A 70 17.50 18.14 -7.78
C LEU A 70 16.16 18.52 -8.42
N VAL A 71 16.17 18.87 -9.71
CA VAL A 71 14.95 19.13 -10.48
C VAL A 71 14.87 18.13 -11.62
N LEU A 72 13.78 17.39 -11.66
CA LEU A 72 13.44 16.41 -12.69
C LEU A 72 12.25 16.90 -13.49
N ARG A 73 12.34 16.82 -14.81
CA ARG A 73 11.19 16.93 -15.70
C ARG A 73 10.72 15.53 -16.06
N SER A 74 9.66 15.07 -15.39
CA SER A 74 9.19 13.69 -15.47
C SER A 74 7.95 13.52 -16.36
N ARG A 75 7.79 12.34 -16.95
CA ARG A 75 6.51 11.84 -17.46
C ARG A 75 6.24 10.45 -16.90
N PHE A 76 5.09 10.29 -16.27
CA PHE A 76 4.61 9.00 -15.79
C PHE A 76 3.98 8.20 -16.92
N LEU A 77 4.34 6.93 -17.04
CA LEU A 77 3.95 6.03 -18.15
C LEU A 77 3.13 4.83 -17.68
N PHE A 78 2.95 4.65 -16.37
CA PHE A 78 2.30 3.47 -15.79
C PHE A 78 0.78 3.40 -15.98
N ALA A 79 0.14 4.47 -16.46
CA ALA A 79 -1.28 4.45 -16.84
C ALA A 79 -1.54 5.37 -18.04
N PRO A 80 -2.48 5.02 -18.95
CA PRO A 80 -2.75 5.83 -20.14
C PRO A 80 -3.06 7.31 -19.87
N PRO A 81 -3.86 7.69 -18.84
CA PRO A 81 -4.12 9.10 -18.55
C PRO A 81 -2.85 9.87 -18.16
N PHE A 82 -1.92 9.22 -17.46
CA PHE A 82 -0.65 9.84 -17.08
C PHE A 82 0.34 9.91 -18.25
N ALA A 83 0.37 8.87 -19.09
CA ALA A 83 1.22 8.83 -20.30
C ALA A 83 0.81 9.89 -21.33
N ALA A 84 -0.47 10.23 -21.39
CA ALA A 84 -1.01 11.29 -22.25
C ALA A 84 -0.76 12.72 -21.70
N ALA A 85 -0.42 12.86 -20.42
CA ALA A 85 -0.20 14.16 -19.79
C ALA A 85 1.14 14.80 -20.23
N ALA A 86 1.19 16.13 -20.20
CA ALA A 86 2.43 16.85 -20.44
C ALA A 86 3.49 16.51 -19.36
N PRO A 87 4.80 16.53 -19.69
CA PRO A 87 5.83 16.36 -18.67
C PRO A 87 5.70 17.40 -17.56
N HIS A 88 5.86 16.95 -16.32
CA HIS A 88 5.73 17.76 -15.11
C HIS A 88 7.10 17.97 -14.47
N GLU A 89 7.21 18.99 -13.63
CA GLU A 89 8.43 19.24 -12.86
C GLU A 89 8.29 18.70 -11.45
N VAL A 90 9.31 17.99 -10.97
CA VAL A 90 9.46 17.57 -9.57
C VAL A 90 10.79 18.13 -9.05
N THR A 91 10.71 18.91 -7.99
CA THR A 91 11.87 19.53 -7.33
C THR A 91 12.04 18.96 -5.93
N TRP A 92 13.25 18.44 -5.68
CA TRP A 92 13.72 18.03 -4.36
C TRP A 92 14.67 19.09 -3.83
N ASP A 93 14.29 19.72 -2.72
CA ASP A 93 15.10 20.70 -2.00
C ASP A 93 15.53 20.13 -0.64
N LEU A 94 16.82 20.25 -0.35
CA LEU A 94 17.43 19.78 0.89
C LEU A 94 18.15 20.94 1.56
N SER A 95 17.70 21.29 2.77
CA SER A 95 18.28 22.36 3.57
C SER A 95 18.84 21.81 4.87
N ALA A 96 20.00 22.30 5.31
CA ALA A 96 20.52 21.96 6.63
C ALA A 96 19.65 22.61 7.72
N THR A 97 19.41 21.88 8.80
CA THR A 97 18.78 22.39 10.02
C THR A 97 19.73 22.19 11.20
N GLY A 98 19.43 22.77 12.36
CA GLY A 98 20.27 22.62 13.56
C GLY A 98 20.43 21.16 14.03
N GLY A 99 19.51 20.27 13.65
CA GLY A 99 19.50 18.85 14.04
C GLY A 99 19.65 17.86 12.88
N GLY A 100 19.82 18.31 11.63
CA GLY A 100 19.91 17.43 10.46
C GLY A 100 19.54 18.15 9.17
N SER A 101 18.44 17.74 8.55
CA SER A 101 17.96 18.31 7.29
C SER A 101 16.45 18.48 7.23
N GLN A 102 16.01 19.46 6.45
CA GLN A 102 14.64 19.59 5.99
C GLN A 102 14.61 19.21 4.52
N ILE A 103 13.73 18.28 4.16
CA ILE A 103 13.56 17.77 2.81
C ILE A 103 12.19 18.19 2.31
N ARG A 104 12.15 18.89 1.17
CA ARG A 104 10.93 19.30 0.51
C ARG A 104 10.87 18.68 -0.88
N VAL A 105 9.77 17.99 -1.18
CA VAL A 105 9.41 17.63 -2.56
C VAL A 105 8.31 18.57 -3.01
N SER A 106 8.49 19.22 -4.15
CA SER A 106 7.52 20.12 -4.75
C SER A 106 7.34 19.80 -6.23
N TRP A 107 6.20 20.19 -6.79
CA TRP A 107 5.88 19.87 -8.18
C TRP A 107 5.12 20.99 -8.87
N ILE A 108 5.19 20.99 -10.20
CA ILE A 108 4.33 21.75 -11.11
C ILE A 108 3.81 20.77 -12.16
N ALA A 109 2.49 20.53 -12.15
CA ALA A 109 1.89 19.47 -12.97
C ALA A 109 0.45 19.80 -13.40
N GLU A 110 -0.06 19.12 -14.43
CA GLU A 110 -1.48 19.14 -14.79
C GLU A 110 -2.34 18.39 -13.77
N ASP A 111 -3.67 18.56 -13.83
CA ASP A 111 -4.61 18.16 -12.77
C ASP A 111 -4.47 16.71 -12.28
N GLY A 112 -4.39 15.73 -13.20
CA GLY A 112 -4.27 14.32 -12.83
C GLY A 112 -2.98 14.03 -12.06
N VAL A 113 -1.84 14.46 -12.60
CA VAL A 113 -0.52 14.28 -11.98
C VAL A 113 -0.42 15.09 -10.68
N HIS A 114 -0.99 16.29 -10.64
CA HIS A 114 -1.02 17.12 -9.44
C HIS A 114 -1.76 16.41 -8.29
N SER A 115 -2.92 15.81 -8.57
CA SER A 115 -3.68 15.05 -7.57
C SER A 115 -2.90 13.84 -7.05
N LEU A 116 -2.22 13.11 -7.94
CA LEU A 116 -1.34 12.00 -7.55
C LEU A 116 -0.20 12.49 -6.66
N MET A 117 0.55 13.53 -7.06
CA MET A 117 1.67 14.04 -6.27
C MET A 117 1.22 14.62 -4.93
N LYS A 118 0.02 15.22 -4.87
CA LYS A 118 -0.60 15.66 -3.62
C LYS A 118 -0.88 14.47 -2.68
N SER A 119 -1.38 13.35 -3.22
CA SER A 119 -1.62 12.11 -2.47
C SER A 119 -0.32 11.44 -2.01
N GLU A 120 0.64 11.34 -2.92
CA GLU A 120 1.75 10.40 -2.78
C GLU A 120 3.08 11.04 -2.35
N GLY A 121 3.28 12.33 -2.57
CA GLY A 121 4.56 12.99 -2.26
C GLY A 121 4.94 12.88 -0.77
N GLY A 122 3.94 12.84 0.12
CA GLY A 122 4.15 12.54 1.54
C GLY A 122 4.68 11.11 1.78
N ALA A 123 4.14 10.10 1.09
CA ALA A 123 4.66 8.73 1.15
C ALA A 123 6.09 8.64 0.62
N GLN A 124 6.39 9.34 -0.48
CA GLN A 124 7.73 9.34 -1.06
C GLN A 124 8.75 9.89 -0.05
N LEU A 125 8.40 10.97 0.68
CA LEU A 125 9.24 11.50 1.75
C LEU A 125 9.37 10.52 2.92
N GLN A 126 8.29 9.84 3.35
CA GLN A 126 8.39 8.82 4.39
C GLN A 126 9.22 7.61 3.97
N GLY A 127 9.13 7.18 2.71
CA GLY A 127 9.99 6.16 2.16
C GLY A 127 11.46 6.61 2.18
N LEU A 128 11.73 7.84 1.74
CA LEU A 128 13.07 8.41 1.76
C LEU A 128 13.62 8.47 3.19
N ARG A 129 12.78 8.82 4.18
CA ARG A 129 13.12 8.73 5.61
C ARG A 129 13.57 7.31 5.98
N LEU A 130 12.80 6.28 5.64
CA LEU A 130 13.20 4.89 5.95
C LEU A 130 14.52 4.49 5.29
N ALA A 131 14.81 5.00 4.11
CA ALA A 131 16.06 4.70 3.41
C ALA A 131 17.27 5.46 3.98
N ALA A 132 17.07 6.67 4.50
CA ALA A 132 18.15 7.55 4.97
C ALA A 132 18.37 7.51 6.50
N ASP A 133 17.35 7.23 7.30
CA ASP A 133 17.35 7.30 8.76
C ASP A 133 17.29 5.88 9.37
N PRO A 134 18.39 5.38 9.97
CA PRO A 134 18.39 4.10 10.67
C PRO A 134 17.40 4.03 11.85
N THR A 135 17.15 5.14 12.55
CA THR A 135 16.21 5.19 13.67
C THR A 135 14.79 4.94 13.20
N ALA A 136 14.40 5.51 12.06
CA ALA A 136 13.09 5.27 11.45
C ALA A 136 12.86 3.79 11.10
N ARG A 137 13.93 3.05 10.75
CA ARG A 137 13.85 1.59 10.53
C ARG A 137 13.76 0.82 11.84
N ALA A 138 14.51 1.23 12.86
CA ALA A 138 14.47 0.61 14.18
C ALA A 138 13.07 0.71 14.81
N GLU A 139 12.34 1.81 14.58
CA GLU A 139 10.94 1.97 15.01
C GLU A 139 9.98 0.92 14.41
N LEU A 140 10.38 0.23 13.34
CA LEU A 140 9.57 -0.77 12.63
C LEU A 140 10.01 -2.20 12.92
N GLU A 141 11.04 -2.39 13.74
CA GLU A 141 11.48 -3.71 14.16
C GLU A 141 10.37 -4.45 14.89
N ARG A 142 10.36 -5.77 14.71
CA ARG A 142 9.39 -6.65 15.38
C ARG A 142 9.53 -6.48 16.89
N LEU A 143 8.40 -6.20 17.55
CA LEU A 143 8.36 -6.14 19.01
C LEU A 143 8.66 -7.53 19.60
N PRO A 144 9.34 -7.60 20.75
CA PRO A 144 9.61 -8.88 21.41
C PRO A 144 8.33 -9.54 21.95
N ASP A 145 7.37 -8.73 22.39
CA ASP A 145 6.05 -9.12 22.88
C ASP A 145 5.05 -8.02 22.51
N ILE A 146 3.81 -8.42 22.25
CA ILE A 146 2.70 -7.52 21.89
C ILE A 146 1.51 -7.64 22.86
N GLY A 147 1.59 -8.54 23.85
CA GLY A 147 0.50 -8.82 24.77
C GLY A 147 -0.70 -9.48 24.09
N GLU A 148 -1.89 -9.30 24.69
CA GLU A 148 -3.13 -9.86 24.15
C GLU A 148 -3.61 -9.09 22.92
N VAL A 149 -4.04 -9.85 21.90
CA VAL A 149 -4.66 -9.32 20.68
C VAL A 149 -6.17 -9.47 20.76
N GLU A 150 -6.85 -8.34 20.83
CA GLU A 150 -8.31 -8.23 20.69
C GLU A 150 -8.67 -8.10 19.21
N VAL A 151 -9.76 -8.71 18.78
CA VAL A 151 -10.28 -8.58 17.41
C VAL A 151 -11.74 -8.15 17.48
N VAL A 152 -12.06 -7.06 16.80
CA VAL A 152 -13.41 -6.49 16.76
C VAL A 152 -13.91 -6.37 15.33
N ASP A 153 -15.23 -6.46 15.16
CA ASP A 153 -15.89 -6.13 13.91
C ASP A 153 -15.79 -4.62 13.65
N VAL A 154 -15.61 -4.24 12.38
CA VAL A 154 -15.60 -2.83 11.99
C VAL A 154 -17.04 -2.35 11.85
N THR A 155 -17.51 -1.61 12.84
CA THR A 155 -18.79 -0.89 12.81
C THR A 155 -18.54 0.62 12.70
N PRO A 156 -19.58 1.47 12.56
CA PRO A 156 -19.40 2.93 12.57
C PRO A 156 -18.58 3.45 13.77
N ASP A 157 -18.68 2.80 14.94
CA ASP A 157 -17.93 3.18 16.14
C ASP A 157 -16.41 2.95 16.00
N GLN A 158 -15.99 2.04 15.10
CA GLN A 158 -14.58 1.76 14.83
C GLN A 158 -13.99 2.63 13.70
N LEU A 159 -14.78 3.51 13.08
CA LEU A 159 -14.30 4.38 12.01
C LEU A 159 -13.05 5.20 12.41
N PRO A 160 -12.98 5.83 13.61
CA PRO A 160 -11.79 6.57 14.00
C PRO A 160 -10.54 5.68 14.10
N ALA A 161 -10.68 4.45 14.60
CA ALA A 161 -9.57 3.50 14.71
C ALA A 161 -9.12 2.98 13.34
N TYR A 162 -10.07 2.72 12.43
CA TYR A 162 -9.77 2.40 11.04
C TYR A 162 -8.97 3.52 10.35
N GLN A 163 -9.45 4.76 10.48
CA GLN A 163 -8.78 5.93 9.91
C GLN A 163 -7.39 6.09 10.51
N HIS A 164 -7.25 6.01 11.84
CA HIS A 164 -5.95 6.07 12.50
C HIS A 164 -4.98 5.00 11.99
N PHE A 165 -5.45 3.75 11.89
CA PHE A 165 -4.64 2.62 11.41
C PHE A 165 -4.09 2.89 10.01
N PHE A 166 -4.93 3.26 9.05
CA PHE A 166 -4.48 3.48 7.67
C PHE A 166 -3.73 4.81 7.49
N ASP A 167 -4.08 5.85 8.25
CA ASP A 167 -3.42 7.16 8.16
C ASP A 167 -2.01 7.15 8.80
N LYS A 168 -1.75 6.27 9.77
CA LYS A 168 -0.55 6.35 10.63
C LYS A 168 0.20 5.05 10.87
N VAL A 169 -0.43 3.88 10.78
CA VAL A 169 0.15 2.62 11.31
C VAL A 169 0.45 1.60 10.20
N ALA A 170 -0.50 1.36 9.30
CA ALA A 170 -0.56 0.22 8.39
C ALA A 170 0.66 0.04 7.47
N PHE A 171 1.09 1.14 6.84
CA PHE A 171 2.05 1.12 5.73
C PHE A 171 3.35 1.87 6.05
N ARG A 172 3.69 2.02 7.34
CA ARG A 172 4.91 2.72 7.74
C ARG A 172 6.18 2.11 7.16
N ASP A 173 6.21 0.79 6.93
CA ASP A 173 7.34 0.07 6.32
C ASP A 173 7.32 0.06 4.79
N PHE A 174 6.19 0.45 4.18
CA PHE A 174 6.07 0.58 2.74
C PHE A 174 5.07 1.68 2.35
N PRO A 175 5.44 2.97 2.53
CA PRO A 175 4.52 4.09 2.37
C PRO A 175 3.88 4.20 0.98
N ALA A 176 4.51 3.63 -0.05
CA ALA A 176 3.96 3.55 -1.41
C ALA A 176 2.59 2.84 -1.50
N TRP A 177 2.16 2.13 -0.46
CA TRP A 177 0.84 1.49 -0.38
C TRP A 177 -0.18 2.25 0.47
N GLN A 178 0.16 3.43 0.99
CA GLN A 178 -0.71 4.19 1.89
C GLN A 178 -2.06 4.55 1.27
N SER A 179 -2.15 4.66 -0.06
CA SER A 179 -3.39 4.94 -0.77
C SER A 179 -4.38 3.78 -0.79
N CYS A 180 -4.01 2.59 -0.31
CA CYS A 180 -4.85 1.40 -0.40
C CYS A 180 -6.19 1.56 0.33
N TYR A 181 -6.17 1.92 1.63
CA TYR A 181 -7.35 1.96 2.53
C TYR A 181 -8.24 0.68 2.46
N CYS A 182 -7.68 -0.40 1.90
CA CYS A 182 -8.29 -1.65 1.45
C CYS A 182 -9.53 -1.53 0.54
N MET A 183 -9.55 -0.50 -0.32
CA MET A 183 -10.61 -0.31 -1.33
C MET A 183 -10.53 -1.26 -2.53
N GLU A 184 -9.36 -1.88 -2.80
CA GLU A 184 -9.18 -2.76 -3.98
C GLU A 184 -10.20 -3.90 -4.04
N THR A 185 -10.60 -4.43 -2.90
CA THR A 185 -11.53 -5.56 -2.79
C THR A 185 -12.98 -5.17 -3.07
N HIS A 186 -13.28 -3.87 -2.99
CA HIS A 186 -14.61 -3.27 -3.15
C HIS A 186 -14.75 -2.50 -4.46
N ARG A 187 -13.66 -2.35 -5.22
CA ARG A 187 -13.65 -1.53 -6.44
C ARG A 187 -14.67 -2.05 -7.47
N THR A 188 -15.35 -1.11 -8.10
CA THR A 188 -16.27 -1.33 -9.22
C THR A 188 -15.82 -0.62 -10.49
N GLN A 189 -14.80 0.23 -10.36
CA GLN A 189 -14.21 1.01 -11.43
C GLN A 189 -13.39 0.13 -12.38
N SER A 190 -13.29 0.58 -13.64
CA SER A 190 -12.33 0.04 -14.60
C SER A 190 -10.88 0.21 -14.13
N ASP A 191 -9.94 -0.52 -14.74
CA ASP A 191 -8.53 -0.41 -14.38
C ASP A 191 -7.95 0.99 -14.67
N GLU A 192 -8.44 1.68 -15.71
CA GLU A 192 -8.03 3.05 -16.06
C GLU A 192 -8.52 4.06 -15.01
N GLU A 193 -9.78 3.98 -14.61
CA GLU A 193 -10.35 4.82 -13.56
C GLU A 193 -9.70 4.55 -12.20
N TRP A 194 -9.40 3.28 -11.90
CA TRP A 194 -8.72 2.90 -10.66
C TRP A 194 -7.29 3.45 -10.59
N ALA A 195 -6.56 3.43 -11.71
CA ALA A 195 -5.15 3.85 -11.77
C ALA A 195 -4.92 5.33 -11.41
N VAL A 196 -5.94 6.18 -11.52
CA VAL A 196 -5.85 7.62 -11.24
C VAL A 196 -6.44 8.04 -9.89
N ARG A 197 -6.92 7.09 -9.07
CA ARG A 197 -7.49 7.39 -7.75
C ARG A 197 -6.41 7.82 -6.76
N ALA A 198 -6.74 8.79 -5.92
CA ALA A 198 -5.88 9.23 -4.82
C ALA A 198 -6.22 8.53 -3.50
N ALA A 199 -5.29 8.60 -2.53
CA ALA A 199 -5.49 8.15 -1.16
C ALA A 199 -6.74 8.78 -0.52
N GLU A 200 -6.98 10.06 -0.77
CA GLU A 200 -8.14 10.81 -0.25
C GLU A 200 -9.47 10.21 -0.75
N ASP A 201 -9.53 9.77 -2.00
CA ASP A 201 -10.73 9.12 -2.55
C ASP A 201 -10.98 7.77 -1.87
N ASN A 202 -9.93 6.97 -1.68
CA ASN A 202 -10.05 5.66 -1.06
C ASN A 202 -10.40 5.78 0.44
N ARG A 203 -9.80 6.74 1.14
CA ARG A 203 -10.11 7.05 2.54
C ARG A 203 -11.57 7.48 2.70
N ARG A 204 -12.04 8.40 1.85
CA ARG A 204 -13.43 8.91 1.85
C ARG A 204 -14.41 7.77 1.59
N ASP A 205 -14.24 7.05 0.49
CA ASP A 205 -15.22 6.06 0.03
C ASP A 205 -15.29 4.84 0.97
N MET A 206 -14.16 4.42 1.57
CA MET A 206 -14.18 3.36 2.59
C MET A 206 -14.81 3.86 3.89
N SER A 207 -14.53 5.10 4.31
CA SER A 207 -15.16 5.68 5.51
C SER A 207 -16.67 5.75 5.36
N ASP A 208 -17.16 6.26 4.23
CA ASP A 208 -18.58 6.29 3.89
C ASP A 208 -19.21 4.89 3.88
N SER A 209 -18.48 3.88 3.39
CA SER A 209 -18.97 2.51 3.37
C SER A 209 -19.01 1.88 4.77
N ILE A 210 -18.09 2.24 5.66
CA ILE A 210 -18.08 1.82 7.09
C ILE A 210 -19.22 2.50 7.85
N GLU A 211 -19.41 3.81 7.70
CA GLU A 211 -20.47 4.58 8.36
C GLU A 211 -21.86 4.03 8.05
N HIS A 212 -22.07 3.57 6.81
CA HIS A 212 -23.33 3.00 6.35
C HIS A 212 -23.41 1.47 6.49
N GLY A 213 -22.46 0.83 7.17
CA GLY A 213 -22.49 -0.62 7.43
C GLY A 213 -22.41 -1.51 6.19
N ARG A 214 -21.83 -1.00 5.08
CA ARG A 214 -21.69 -1.73 3.81
C ARG A 214 -20.41 -2.55 3.72
N VAL A 215 -19.49 -2.36 4.65
CA VAL A 215 -18.20 -3.07 4.71
C VAL A 215 -18.26 -4.14 5.77
N THR A 216 -17.74 -5.32 5.43
CA THR A 216 -17.41 -6.35 6.41
C THR A 216 -15.88 -6.38 6.57
N ALA A 217 -15.40 -6.08 7.77
CA ALA A 217 -13.98 -6.11 8.08
C ALA A 217 -13.75 -6.31 9.57
N LEU A 218 -12.52 -6.65 9.93
CA LEU A 218 -12.06 -6.76 11.31
C LEU A 218 -10.88 -5.82 11.53
N LEU A 219 -10.80 -5.27 12.75
CA LEU A 219 -9.61 -4.64 13.28
C LEU A 219 -9.04 -5.51 14.41
N ALA A 220 -7.72 -5.63 14.46
CA ALA A 220 -6.99 -6.19 15.58
C ALA A 220 -6.39 -5.06 16.42
N PHE A 221 -6.49 -5.19 17.74
CA PHE A 221 -5.92 -4.26 18.71
C PHE A 221 -4.92 -4.96 19.61
N ALA A 222 -3.83 -4.28 19.93
CA ALA A 222 -2.87 -4.71 20.95
C ALA A 222 -2.51 -3.50 21.82
N GLY A 223 -2.67 -3.63 23.14
CA GLY A 223 -2.44 -2.52 24.07
C GLY A 223 -3.34 -1.29 23.82
N GLY A 224 -4.52 -1.48 23.23
CA GLY A 224 -5.46 -0.40 22.87
C GLY A 224 -5.20 0.27 21.52
N GLU A 225 -4.12 -0.07 20.82
CA GLU A 225 -3.78 0.47 19.50
C GLU A 225 -4.25 -0.47 18.38
N PRO A 226 -4.79 0.05 17.25
CA PRO A 226 -5.10 -0.79 16.11
C PRO A 226 -3.81 -1.21 15.38
N VAL A 227 -3.63 -2.51 15.21
CA VAL A 227 -2.38 -3.12 14.71
C VAL A 227 -2.57 -4.03 13.51
N GLY A 228 -3.82 -4.35 13.17
CA GLY A 228 -4.14 -5.20 12.04
C GLY A 228 -5.52 -4.94 11.47
N TRP A 229 -5.67 -5.26 10.20
CA TRP A 229 -6.89 -5.17 9.43
C TRP A 229 -7.10 -6.47 8.65
N CYS A 230 -8.36 -6.92 8.54
CA CYS A 230 -8.79 -8.00 7.66
C CYS A 230 -10.05 -7.59 6.91
N ASN A 231 -9.99 -7.60 5.57
CA ASN A 231 -11.16 -7.40 4.72
C ASN A 231 -11.73 -8.77 4.32
N TYR A 232 -13.00 -9.02 4.63
CA TYR A 232 -13.67 -10.29 4.38
C TYR A 232 -15.16 -10.06 4.11
N GLY A 233 -15.89 -11.05 3.61
CA GLY A 233 -17.32 -10.88 3.39
C GLY A 233 -17.92 -11.94 2.50
N ASP A 234 -19.19 -11.76 2.15
CA ASP A 234 -19.80 -12.52 1.05
C ASP A 234 -19.02 -12.20 -0.24
N THR A 235 -18.61 -13.25 -0.96
CA THR A 235 -17.79 -13.10 -2.16
C THR A 235 -18.53 -12.27 -3.21
N THR A 236 -19.85 -12.40 -3.30
CA THR A 236 -20.67 -11.66 -4.27
C THR A 236 -20.74 -10.15 -3.99
N HIS A 237 -20.46 -9.71 -2.75
CA HIS A 237 -20.39 -8.30 -2.36
C HIS A 237 -18.96 -7.72 -2.49
N LEU A 238 -17.94 -8.56 -2.69
CA LEU A 238 -16.56 -8.13 -2.88
C LEU A 238 -16.23 -8.03 -4.38
N HIS A 239 -16.76 -6.99 -5.03
CA HIS A 239 -16.65 -6.80 -6.49
C HIS A 239 -15.21 -6.85 -7.02
N GLY A 240 -14.25 -6.31 -6.26
CA GLY A 240 -12.84 -6.36 -6.64
C GLY A 240 -12.26 -7.77 -6.63
N VAL A 241 -12.68 -8.61 -5.68
CA VAL A 241 -12.31 -10.04 -5.62
C VAL A 241 -12.94 -10.79 -6.79
N MET A 242 -14.24 -10.58 -7.02
CA MET A 242 -14.97 -11.18 -8.13
C MET A 242 -14.30 -10.88 -9.48
N SER A 243 -14.00 -9.61 -9.73
CA SER A 243 -13.36 -9.13 -10.95
C SER A 243 -11.95 -9.72 -11.11
N ARG A 244 -11.10 -9.60 -10.08
CA ARG A 244 -9.70 -10.03 -10.14
C ARG A 244 -9.55 -11.53 -10.40
N PHE A 245 -10.41 -12.35 -9.79
CA PHE A 245 -10.34 -13.81 -9.90
C PHE A 245 -11.34 -14.40 -10.90
N LYS A 246 -12.00 -13.53 -11.68
CA LYS A 246 -12.97 -13.86 -12.73
C LYS A 246 -14.06 -14.82 -12.23
N LEU A 247 -14.59 -14.54 -11.05
CA LEU A 247 -15.60 -15.36 -10.38
C LEU A 247 -16.98 -15.08 -10.96
N GLN A 248 -17.85 -16.08 -10.96
CA GLN A 248 -19.24 -15.95 -11.41
C GLN A 248 -20.17 -15.91 -10.19
N PRO A 249 -21.09 -14.92 -10.09
CA PRO A 249 -21.98 -14.80 -8.93
C PRO A 249 -22.77 -16.08 -8.65
N ALA A 250 -23.30 -16.72 -9.70
CA ALA A 250 -24.10 -17.95 -9.60
C ALA A 250 -23.35 -19.12 -8.92
N ASP A 251 -22.02 -19.16 -9.04
CA ASP A 251 -21.18 -20.20 -8.43
C ASP A 251 -20.72 -19.86 -7.00
N HIS A 252 -20.90 -18.60 -6.59
CA HIS A 252 -20.36 -18.04 -5.33
C HIS A 252 -21.45 -17.59 -4.36
N GLU A 253 -22.72 -17.85 -4.65
CA GLU A 253 -23.81 -17.68 -3.69
C GLU A 253 -23.57 -18.56 -2.44
N GLY A 254 -23.60 -17.91 -1.27
CA GLY A 254 -23.33 -18.55 0.02
C GLY A 254 -21.85 -18.90 0.26
N ILE A 255 -20.92 -18.32 -0.51
CA ILE A 255 -19.47 -18.46 -0.32
C ILE A 255 -18.88 -17.16 0.23
N GLY A 256 -18.17 -17.25 1.35
CA GLY A 256 -17.40 -16.15 1.91
C GLY A 256 -16.01 -16.05 1.33
N SER A 257 -15.41 -14.86 1.35
CA SER A 257 -14.02 -14.63 0.97
C SER A 257 -13.27 -13.88 2.06
N VAL A 258 -12.03 -14.28 2.32
CA VAL A 258 -11.04 -13.48 3.05
C VAL A 258 -10.11 -12.84 2.01
N ALA A 259 -10.24 -11.53 1.84
CA ALA A 259 -9.71 -10.84 0.66
C ALA A 259 -8.29 -10.30 0.87
N CYS A 260 -8.02 -9.71 2.03
CA CYS A 260 -6.68 -9.21 2.38
C CYS A 260 -6.48 -9.03 3.88
N PHE A 261 -5.20 -8.96 4.26
CA PHE A 261 -4.71 -8.55 5.57
C PHE A 261 -3.74 -7.38 5.42
N VAL A 262 -3.76 -6.50 6.41
CA VAL A 262 -2.69 -5.52 6.61
C VAL A 262 -2.31 -5.55 8.08
N ILE A 263 -1.07 -5.92 8.39
CA ILE A 263 -0.55 -5.98 9.76
C ILE A 263 0.59 -4.97 9.88
N ALA A 264 0.54 -4.12 10.91
CA ALA A 264 1.59 -3.16 11.21
C ALA A 264 2.93 -3.88 11.43
N ALA A 265 4.02 -3.35 10.85
CA ALA A 265 5.31 -4.05 10.78
C ALA A 265 5.82 -4.58 12.14
N PRO A 266 5.79 -3.81 13.24
CA PRO A 266 6.26 -4.28 14.55
C PRO A 266 5.47 -5.48 15.11
N TYR A 267 4.23 -5.68 14.66
CA TYR A 267 3.29 -6.70 15.16
C TYR A 267 3.27 -7.97 14.29
N ARG A 268 4.02 -8.00 13.19
CA ARG A 268 4.12 -9.18 12.33
C ARG A 268 4.92 -10.30 13.00
N GLY A 269 4.57 -11.55 12.73
CA GLY A 269 5.22 -12.72 13.33
C GLY A 269 4.63 -13.17 14.68
N HIS A 270 3.65 -12.42 15.21
CA HIS A 270 2.95 -12.73 16.46
C HIS A 270 1.58 -13.41 16.27
N GLY A 271 1.28 -13.90 15.07
CA GLY A 271 0.02 -14.60 14.79
C GLY A 271 -1.22 -13.72 14.62
N VAL A 272 -1.08 -12.38 14.55
CA VAL A 272 -2.20 -11.42 14.38
C VAL A 272 -3.08 -11.77 13.17
N ALA A 273 -2.49 -12.02 12.01
CA ALA A 273 -3.23 -12.41 10.80
C ALA A 273 -3.99 -13.74 10.98
N SER A 274 -3.42 -14.70 11.71
CA SER A 274 -4.08 -15.97 12.00
C SER A 274 -5.26 -15.79 12.95
N LYS A 275 -5.15 -14.92 13.96
CA LYS A 275 -6.27 -14.55 14.85
C LYS A 275 -7.39 -13.88 14.06
N LEU A 276 -7.07 -12.91 13.20
CA LEU A 276 -8.03 -12.26 12.30
C LEU A 276 -8.72 -13.27 11.37
N LEU A 277 -7.96 -14.21 10.80
CA LEU A 277 -8.51 -15.28 9.95
C LEU A 277 -9.53 -16.15 10.70
N GLN A 278 -9.20 -16.59 11.92
CA GLN A 278 -10.10 -17.42 12.73
C GLN A 278 -11.43 -16.70 13.00
N VAL A 279 -11.36 -15.43 13.43
CA VAL A 279 -12.57 -14.63 13.68
C VAL A 279 -13.37 -14.42 12.41
N ALA A 280 -12.73 -14.15 11.26
CA ALA A 280 -13.42 -14.01 9.99
C ALA A 280 -14.19 -15.29 9.60
N ILE A 281 -13.57 -16.47 9.77
CA ILE A 281 -14.21 -17.78 9.53
C ILE A 281 -15.44 -17.97 10.43
N GLU A 282 -15.32 -17.64 11.72
CA GLU A 282 -16.42 -17.73 12.68
C GLU A 282 -17.58 -16.80 12.29
N ARG A 283 -17.28 -15.56 11.89
CA ARG A 283 -18.28 -14.59 11.45
C ARG A 283 -18.98 -15.02 10.16
N LEU A 284 -18.24 -15.57 9.20
CA LEU A 284 -18.83 -16.10 7.96
C LEU A 284 -19.71 -17.32 8.23
N ARG A 285 -19.31 -18.21 9.15
CA ARG A 285 -20.16 -19.32 9.62
C ARG A 285 -21.43 -18.83 10.30
N ALA A 286 -21.33 -17.86 11.20
CA ALA A 286 -22.49 -17.29 11.89
C ALA A 286 -23.48 -16.60 10.93
N ARG A 287 -23.01 -16.14 9.77
CA ARG A 287 -23.83 -15.59 8.68
C ARG A 287 -24.45 -16.65 7.77
N GLY A 288 -24.20 -17.93 8.02
CA GLY A 288 -24.77 -19.04 7.25
C GLY A 288 -24.07 -19.34 5.92
N LEU A 289 -22.85 -18.85 5.72
CA LEU A 289 -22.07 -19.20 4.53
C LEU A 289 -21.59 -20.65 4.61
N ARG A 290 -21.59 -21.34 3.46
CA ARG A 290 -21.30 -22.79 3.36
C ARG A 290 -19.82 -23.10 3.21
N ALA A 291 -19.03 -22.13 2.73
CA ALA A 291 -17.59 -22.23 2.64
C ALA A 291 -16.94 -20.85 2.67
N VAL A 292 -15.64 -20.82 2.94
CA VAL A 292 -14.78 -19.64 2.85
C VAL A 292 -13.67 -19.91 1.86
N GLU A 293 -13.39 -18.94 1.00
CA GLU A 293 -12.26 -18.94 0.08
C GLU A 293 -11.22 -17.88 0.46
N ALA A 294 -9.99 -18.16 0.07
CA ALA A 294 -8.90 -17.20 0.10
C ALA A 294 -7.99 -17.39 -1.11
N TYR A 295 -7.13 -16.39 -1.35
CA TYR A 295 -6.41 -16.24 -2.62
C TYR A 295 -4.91 -15.96 -2.43
N PRO A 296 -4.16 -16.81 -1.70
CA PRO A 296 -2.72 -16.65 -1.56
C PRO A 296 -1.99 -16.69 -2.91
N SER A 297 -0.85 -15.98 -2.99
CA SER A 297 0.09 -16.12 -4.12
C SER A 297 0.70 -17.52 -4.13
N ARG A 298 1.01 -18.05 -5.32
CA ARG A 298 1.73 -19.34 -5.45
C ARG A 298 3.19 -19.21 -5.07
N GLU A 299 3.79 -18.13 -5.55
CA GLU A 299 5.20 -17.79 -5.40
C GLU A 299 5.24 -16.44 -4.69
N SER A 300 5.13 -16.47 -3.37
CA SER A 300 5.39 -15.33 -2.51
C SER A 300 6.79 -15.44 -1.95
N ASP A 301 7.54 -14.34 -2.02
CA ASP A 301 8.68 -14.15 -1.13
C ASP A 301 8.19 -13.91 0.32
N ASP A 302 9.09 -13.72 1.27
CA ASP A 302 8.72 -13.43 2.67
C ASP A 302 8.26 -11.98 2.89
N SER A 303 8.05 -11.20 1.81
CA SER A 303 7.64 -9.80 1.94
C SER A 303 6.15 -9.69 2.26
N ALA A 304 5.78 -8.66 3.05
CA ALA A 304 4.39 -8.38 3.35
C ALA A 304 3.59 -8.00 2.09
N GLN A 305 4.26 -7.43 1.09
CA GLN A 305 3.66 -6.95 -0.15
C GLN A 305 3.27 -8.12 -1.08
N SER A 306 4.02 -9.22 -1.09
CA SER A 306 3.61 -10.42 -1.83
C SER A 306 2.53 -11.22 -1.09
N ASN A 307 2.45 -11.09 0.23
CA ASN A 307 1.58 -11.88 1.12
C ASN A 307 0.35 -11.13 1.67
N TYR A 308 -0.03 -9.99 1.10
CA TYR A 308 -1.19 -9.22 1.62
C TYR A 308 -2.52 -9.99 1.53
N ARG A 309 -2.60 -11.04 0.69
CA ARG A 309 -3.73 -11.98 0.65
C ARG A 309 -3.57 -13.18 1.59
N GLY A 310 -2.64 -13.10 2.55
CA GLY A 310 -2.24 -14.16 3.46
C GLY A 310 -1.28 -15.16 2.81
N PRO A 311 -0.26 -15.66 3.55
CA PRO A 311 0.59 -16.73 3.05
C PRO A 311 -0.18 -18.05 2.99
N LEU A 312 0.13 -18.90 2.01
CA LEU A 312 -0.57 -20.19 1.78
C LEU A 312 -0.54 -21.09 3.02
N ASP A 313 0.60 -21.15 3.71
CA ASP A 313 0.83 -22.00 4.88
C ASP A 313 -0.15 -21.70 6.04
N MET A 314 -0.53 -20.44 6.21
CA MET A 314 -1.50 -19.99 7.23
C MET A 314 -2.88 -20.57 6.96
N TYR A 315 -3.30 -20.61 5.69
CA TYR A 315 -4.58 -21.19 5.30
C TYR A 315 -4.59 -22.71 5.45
N LEU A 316 -3.52 -23.38 5.04
CA LEU A 316 -3.40 -24.84 5.19
C LEU A 316 -3.45 -25.25 6.67
N ARG A 317 -2.73 -24.53 7.56
CA ARG A 317 -2.82 -24.74 9.01
C ARG A 317 -4.22 -24.45 9.57
N ALA A 318 -4.96 -23.53 8.96
CA ALA A 318 -6.34 -23.24 9.32
C ALA A 318 -7.34 -24.26 8.75
N GLY A 319 -6.88 -25.32 8.05
CA GLY A 319 -7.74 -26.36 7.49
C GLY A 319 -8.44 -25.96 6.18
N PHE A 320 -7.86 -25.04 5.42
CA PHE A 320 -8.22 -24.84 4.03
C PHE A 320 -7.49 -25.86 3.16
N GLU A 321 -8.12 -26.22 2.04
CA GLU A 321 -7.55 -27.11 1.03
C GLU A 321 -7.46 -26.38 -0.31
N PRO A 322 -6.47 -26.68 -1.17
CA PRO A 322 -6.45 -26.19 -2.54
C PRO A 322 -7.75 -26.54 -3.27
N TYR A 323 -8.37 -25.54 -3.90
CA TYR A 323 -9.66 -25.68 -4.58
C TYR A 323 -9.57 -25.38 -6.08
N ARG A 324 -8.82 -24.35 -6.46
CA ARG A 324 -8.60 -23.98 -7.86
C ARG A 324 -7.23 -23.37 -8.07
N GLU A 325 -6.50 -23.89 -9.05
CA GLU A 325 -5.21 -23.35 -9.46
C GLU A 325 -5.39 -22.19 -10.46
N LEU A 326 -4.69 -21.09 -10.24
CA LEU A 326 -4.55 -19.98 -11.18
C LEU A 326 -3.07 -19.81 -11.54
N GLU A 327 -2.77 -18.93 -12.49
CA GLU A 327 -1.39 -18.69 -12.93
C GLU A 327 -0.49 -18.17 -11.79
N ARG A 328 -0.97 -17.18 -11.03
CA ARG A 328 -0.20 -16.52 -9.96
C ARG A 328 -0.70 -16.81 -8.54
N HIS A 329 -1.87 -17.41 -8.41
CA HIS A 329 -2.53 -17.65 -7.11
C HIS A 329 -3.03 -19.08 -7.05
N VAL A 330 -3.20 -19.59 -5.83
CA VAL A 330 -3.98 -20.81 -5.58
C VAL A 330 -5.20 -20.40 -4.76
N VAL A 331 -6.39 -20.67 -5.28
CA VAL A 331 -7.62 -20.49 -4.50
C VAL A 331 -7.70 -21.65 -3.53
N VAL A 332 -7.78 -21.34 -2.24
CA VAL A 332 -7.96 -22.32 -1.18
C VAL A 332 -9.35 -22.17 -0.57
N ARG A 333 -9.98 -23.28 -0.20
CA ARG A 333 -11.34 -23.30 0.32
C ARG A 333 -11.42 -24.10 1.61
N LYS A 334 -12.24 -23.62 2.55
CA LYS A 334 -12.65 -24.35 3.76
C LYS A 334 -14.16 -24.44 3.82
N VAL A 335 -14.70 -25.65 3.88
CA VAL A 335 -16.14 -25.87 4.10
C VAL A 335 -16.50 -25.49 5.53
N LEU A 336 -17.59 -24.75 5.69
CA LEU A 336 -18.15 -24.37 6.98
C LEU A 336 -19.27 -25.35 7.30
N ALA A 337 -19.01 -26.22 8.28
CA ALA A 337 -20.00 -27.12 8.85
C ALA A 337 -21.06 -26.37 9.67
#